data_AF-A0A918QGU4-F1
#
_entry.id   AF-A0A918QGU4-F1
#
_cell.length_a   1.000
_cell.length_b   1.000
_cell.length_c   1.000
_cell.angle_alpha   90.00
_cell.angle_beta   90.00
_cell.angle_gamma   90.00
#
_symmetry.space_group_name_H-M   'P 1'
#
loop_
_entity.id
_entity.type
_entity.pdbx_description
1 polymer ?
#
loop_
_entity_poly.entity_id
_entity_poly.type
_entity_poly.pdbx_seq_one_letter_code
_entity_poly.pdbx_strand_id
1 'polypeptide(L)'
;MNKLSISIKAGLVDAGVLIVPSRAFYEHLTDRVGNIGELSGYLEMWAGLGASIPRGMLAISVVEHDSLTDDLTVPYLPRGDDGRAKEGRAKL
;
A
#
# COMPACT_ATOMS: atom_id res chain seq x y z
N MET A 1 6.57 -5.11 3.77
CA MET A 1 7.58 -4.62 4.72
C MET A 1 8.56 -5.69 5.15
N ASN A 2 8.18 -6.75 5.87
CA ASN A 2 9.12 -7.76 6.39
C ASN A 2 10.09 -8.34 5.35
N LYS A 3 9.59 -8.71 4.16
CA LYS A 3 10.43 -9.20 3.06
C LYS A 3 11.52 -8.19 2.65
N LEU A 4 11.18 -6.91 2.54
CA LEU A 4 12.12 -5.84 2.20
C LEU A 4 13.14 -5.66 3.34
N SER A 5 12.68 -5.59 4.59
CA SER A 5 13.55 -5.46 5.77
C SER A 5 14.56 -6.61 5.89
N ILE A 6 14.12 -7.86 5.63
CA ILE A 6 15.01 -9.05 5.62
C ILE A 6 16.03 -8.94 4.49
N SER A 7 15.60 -8.53 3.29
CA SER A 7 16.48 -8.41 2.13
C SER A 7 17.55 -7.34 2.32
N ILE A 8 17.18 -6.19 2.91
CA ILE A 8 18.11 -5.10 3.27
C ILE A 8 19.09 -5.60 4.34
N LYS A 9 18.59 -6.23 5.42
CA LYS A 9 19.44 -6.75 6.49
C LYS A 9 20.45 -7.80 6.00
N ALA A 10 20.06 -8.62 5.03
CA ALA A 10 20.93 -9.62 4.41
C ALA A 10 21.94 -9.02 3.41
N GLY A 11 21.88 -7.72 3.14
CA GLY A 11 22.74 -7.07 2.14
C GLY A 11 22.44 -7.47 0.70
N LEU A 12 21.26 -8.04 0.44
CA LEU A 12 20.84 -8.47 -0.90
C LEU A 12 20.35 -7.30 -1.75
N VAL A 13 19.83 -6.25 -1.09
CA VAL A 13 19.41 -4.99 -1.72
C VAL A 13 19.85 -3.82 -0.84
N ASP A 14 20.24 -2.72 -1.47
CA ASP A 14 20.55 -1.47 -0.76
C ASP A 14 19.29 -0.68 -0.38
N ALA A 15 18.19 -0.88 -1.09
CA ALA A 15 16.94 -0.17 -0.84
C ALA A 15 15.71 -1.03 -1.10
N GLY A 16 14.66 -0.81 -0.31
CA GLY A 16 13.32 -1.34 -0.50
C GLY A 16 12.29 -0.22 -0.42
N VAL A 17 11.45 -0.11 -1.44
CA VAL A 17 10.38 0.89 -1.50
C VAL A 17 9.04 0.17 -1.54
N LEU A 18 8.15 0.49 -0.60
CA LEU A 18 6.77 0.06 -0.64
C LEU A 18 5.90 1.20 -1.14
N ILE A 19 5.21 1.00 -2.27
CA ILE A 19 4.25 1.96 -2.82
C ILE A 19 2.87 1.61 -2.30
N VAL A 20 2.17 2.55 -1.67
CA VAL A 20 0.81 2.35 -1.14
C VAL A 20 -0.11 3.54 -1.41
N PRO A 21 -1.41 3.32 -1.53
CA PRO A 21 -2.40 4.39 -1.57
C PRO A 21 -2.39 5.27 -0.32
N SER A 22 -2.75 6.53 -0.51
CA SER A 22 -3.23 7.40 0.55
C SER A 22 -4.57 6.89 1.10
N ARG A 23 -5.01 7.47 2.23
CA ARG A 23 -6.33 7.14 2.80
C ARG A 23 -7.47 7.63 1.91
N ALA A 24 -7.34 8.81 1.30
CA ALA A 24 -8.34 9.32 0.37
C ALA A 24 -8.45 8.45 -0.88
N PHE A 25 -7.32 7.99 -1.42
CA PHE A 25 -7.36 7.12 -2.60
C PHE A 25 -7.94 5.74 -2.27
N TYR A 26 -7.64 5.18 -1.09
CA TYR A 26 -8.18 3.91 -0.61
C TYR A 26 -9.71 3.83 -0.65
N GLU A 27 -10.43 4.93 -0.38
CA GLU A 27 -11.90 4.97 -0.33
C GLU A 27 -12.55 4.61 -1.68
N HIS A 28 -11.81 4.72 -2.78
CA HIS A 28 -12.27 4.42 -4.13
C HIS A 28 -11.77 3.07 -4.67
N LEU A 29 -11.04 2.30 -3.85
CA LEU A 29 -10.47 1.01 -4.22
C LEU A 29 -11.28 -0.16 -3.62
N THR A 30 -10.82 -1.38 -3.89
CA THR A 30 -11.42 -2.58 -3.28
C THR A 30 -11.24 -2.54 -1.77
N ASP A 31 -12.27 -2.99 -1.04
CA ASP A 31 -12.27 -3.02 0.43
C ASP A 31 -11.04 -3.74 1.00
N ARG A 32 -10.49 -3.21 2.11
CA ARG A 32 -9.32 -3.74 2.82
C ARG A 32 -8.00 -3.77 2.03
N VAL A 33 -7.88 -3.02 0.93
CA VAL A 33 -6.57 -2.74 0.32
C VAL A 33 -5.71 -1.94 1.30
N GLY A 34 -4.45 -2.37 1.49
CA GLY A 34 -3.53 -1.69 2.40
C GLY A 34 -3.27 -0.24 2.00
N ASN A 35 -3.26 0.67 2.97
CA ASN A 35 -3.03 2.10 2.77
C ASN A 35 -2.15 2.67 3.89
N ILE A 36 -1.62 3.89 3.70
CA ILE A 36 -0.74 4.51 4.71
C ILE A 36 -1.41 4.71 6.07
N GLY A 37 -2.72 4.95 6.11
CA GLY A 37 -3.47 5.12 7.35
C GLY A 37 -3.35 3.89 8.26
N GLU A 38 -3.47 2.70 7.70
CA GLU A 38 -3.32 1.44 8.45
C GLU A 38 -1.86 1.13 8.81
N LEU A 39 -0.91 1.46 7.93
CA LEU A 39 0.51 1.18 8.15
C LEU A 39 1.17 2.14 9.14
N SER A 40 0.58 3.31 9.37
CA SER A 40 1.14 4.37 10.22
C SER A 40 1.48 3.89 11.64
N GLY A 41 0.67 3.00 12.21
CA GLY A 41 0.91 2.42 13.55
C GLY A 41 2.16 1.52 13.65
N TYR A 42 2.79 1.16 12.54
CA TYR A 42 3.98 0.30 12.49
C TYR A 42 5.26 1.06 12.12
N LEU A 43 5.18 2.37 11.84
CA LEU A 43 6.33 3.15 11.37
C LEU A 43 7.47 3.17 12.38
N GLU A 44 7.17 3.36 13.66
CA GLU A 44 8.18 3.35 14.73
C GLU A 44 8.89 2.00 14.83
N MET A 45 8.16 0.90 14.69
CA MET A 45 8.74 -0.45 14.69
C MET A 45 9.73 -0.63 13.53
N TRP A 46 9.37 -0.19 12.31
CA TRP A 46 10.28 -0.30 11.16
C TRP A 46 11.46 0.67 11.24
N ALA A 47 11.26 1.88 11.78
CA ALA A 47 12.35 2.82 12.05
C ALA A 47 13.35 2.22 13.07
N GLY A 48 12.84 1.59 14.13
CA GLY A 48 13.65 0.91 15.14
C GLY A 48 14.49 -0.25 14.57
N LEU A 49 13.97 -0.99 13.59
CA LEU A 49 14.76 -2.01 12.89
C LEU A 49 16.00 -1.43 12.20
N GLY A 50 15.91 -0.20 11.68
CA GLY A 50 17.00 0.51 11.04
C GLY A 50 18.22 0.70 11.94
N ALA A 51 18.04 0.81 13.26
CA ALA A 51 19.14 0.93 14.21
C ALA A 51 20.10 -0.29 14.22
N SER A 52 19.63 -1.45 13.75
CA SER A 52 20.42 -2.69 13.67
C SER A 52 21.03 -2.95 12.28
N ILE A 53 20.77 -2.08 11.30
CA ILE A 53 21.16 -2.27 9.90
C ILE A 53 22.18 -1.19 9.54
N PRO A 54 23.47 -1.54 9.30
CA PRO A 54 24.52 -0.53 9.08
C PRO A 54 24.34 0.32 7.82
N ARG A 55 23.71 -0.25 6.79
CA ARG A 55 23.48 0.41 5.49
C ARG A 55 22.18 -0.07 4.86
N GLY A 56 21.50 0.86 4.21
CA GLY A 56 20.34 0.59 3.38
C GLY A 56 19.16 1.50 3.69
N MET A 57 18.13 1.44 2.86
CA MET A 57 16.96 2.31 2.96
C MET A 57 15.67 1.50 2.87
N LEU A 58 14.76 1.72 3.81
CA LEU A 58 13.38 1.27 3.71
C LEU A 58 12.49 2.50 3.59
N ALA A 59 11.81 2.64 2.47
CA ALA A 59 10.95 3.79 2.19
C ALA A 59 9.51 3.35 1.93
N ILE A 60 8.58 4.22 2.28
CA ILE A 60 7.17 4.10 1.90
C ILE A 60 6.86 5.29 1.02
N SER A 61 6.39 5.03 -0.20
CA SER A 61 5.91 6.05 -1.13
C SER A 61 4.40 6.01 -1.16
N VAL A 62 3.78 7.11 -0.72
CA VAL A 62 2.32 7.25 -0.72
C VAL A 62 1.90 7.84 -2.06
N VAL A 63 0.95 7.20 -2.73
CA VAL A 63 0.37 7.66 -3.99
C VAL A 63 -1.10 8.07 -3.81
N GLU A 64 -1.50 9.11 -4.51
CA GLU A 64 -2.85 9.67 -4.50
C GLU A 64 -3.30 9.94 -5.94
N HIS A 65 -4.62 10.04 -6.16
CA HIS A 65 -5.17 10.48 -7.44
C HIS A 65 -4.98 12.00 -7.61
N ASP A 66 -4.80 12.46 -8.85
CA ASP A 66 -4.66 13.89 -9.11
C ASP A 66 -5.99 14.65 -8.90
N SER A 67 -7.11 14.01 -9.25
CA SER A 67 -8.46 14.56 -9.08
C SER A 67 -9.53 13.46 -9.07
N LEU A 68 -10.68 13.78 -8.50
CA LEU A 68 -11.90 12.99 -8.60
C LEU A 68 -12.82 13.60 -9.66
N THR A 69 -13.67 12.78 -10.25
CA THR A 69 -14.69 13.21 -11.22
C THR A 69 -16.00 12.49 -10.97
N ASP A 70 -17.10 13.21 -11.16
CA ASP A 70 -18.46 12.68 -11.18
C ASP A 70 -18.94 12.38 -12.62
N ASP A 71 -18.06 12.52 -13.61
CA ASP A 71 -18.35 12.22 -15.01
C ASP A 71 -18.56 10.71 -15.21
N LEU A 72 -19.82 10.33 -15.43
CA LEU A 72 -20.25 8.95 -15.66
C LEU A 72 -19.71 8.33 -16.96
N THR A 73 -19.11 9.13 -17.85
CA THR A 73 -18.44 8.61 -19.06
C THR A 73 -17.07 8.01 -18.75
N VAL A 74 -16.48 8.36 -17.59
CA VAL A 74 -15.21 7.79 -17.14
C VAL A 74 -15.49 6.42 -16.50
N PRO A 75 -14.96 5.32 -17.05
CA PRO A 75 -15.22 4.00 -16.50
C PRO A 75 -14.49 3.80 -15.17
N TYR A 76 -15.15 3.10 -14.24
CA TYR A 76 -14.48 2.60 -13.04
C TYR A 76 -13.35 1.61 -13.40
N LEU A 77 -12.38 1.50 -12.50
CA LEU A 77 -11.34 0.49 -12.60
C LEU A 77 -11.97 -0.92 -12.54
N PRO A 78 -11.57 -1.84 -13.43
CA PRO A 78 -12.08 -3.21 -13.42
C PRO A 78 -11.67 -3.94 -12.13
N ARG A 79 -12.53 -4.84 -11.67
CA ARG A 79 -12.31 -5.69 -10.47
C ARG A 79 -12.22 -7.16 -10.88
N GLY A 80 -11.33 -7.91 -10.22
CA GLY A 80 -11.20 -9.36 -10.38
C GLY A 80 -12.35 -10.16 -9.74
N ASP A 81 -12.24 -11.50 -9.81
CA ASP A 81 -13.14 -12.47 -9.16
C ASP A 81 -12.57 -12.98 -7.81
N ASP A 82 -11.72 -12.20 -7.15
CA ASP A 82 -10.97 -12.59 -5.97
C ASP A 82 -11.80 -12.65 -4.68
N GLY A 83 -11.46 -13.58 -3.79
CA GLY A 83 -12.06 -13.69 -2.45
C GLY A 83 -13.59 -13.82 -2.49
N ARG A 84 -14.29 -12.83 -1.93
CA ARG A 84 -15.77 -12.75 -1.85
C ARG A 84 -16.37 -11.80 -2.89
N ALA A 85 -15.77 -11.74 -4.08
CA ALA A 85 -16.17 -10.81 -5.14
C ALA A 85 -17.66 -10.94 -5.52
N LYS A 86 -18.21 -12.17 -5.52
CA LYS A 86 -19.62 -12.41 -5.87
C LYS A 86 -20.58 -11.74 -4.87
N GLU A 87 -20.32 -11.85 -3.58
CA GLU A 87 -21.15 -11.21 -2.54
C GLU A 87 -20.97 -9.70 -2.51
N GLY A 88 -19.79 -9.19 -2.86
CA GLY A 88 -19.55 -7.75 -3.02
C GLY A 88 -20.35 -7.16 -4.20
N ARG A 89 -20.47 -7.90 -5.31
CA ARG A 89 -21.28 -7.49 -6.47
C ARG A 89 -22.78 -7.48 -6.17
N ALA A 90 -23.27 -8.42 -5.36
CA ALA A 90 -24.69 -8.53 -5.03
C ALA A 90 -25.20 -7.44 -4.06
N LYS A 91 -24.31 -6.61 -3.51
CA LYS A 91 -24.64 -5.53 -2.55
C LYS A 91 -24.70 -4.13 -3.19
N LEU A 92 -24.35 -4.00 -4.46
CA LEU A 92 -24.46 -2.78 -5.27
C LEU A 92 -25.80 -2.78 -6.00
#